data_AF-A0A8K0KFU2-F1
#
_entry.id   AF-A0A8K0KFU2-F1
#
_cell.length_a   1.000
_cell.length_b   1.000
_cell.length_c   1.000
_cell.angle_alpha   90.00
_cell.angle_beta   90.00
_cell.angle_gamma   90.00
#
_symmetry.space_group_name_H-M   'P 1'
#
loop_
_entity.id
_entity.type
_entity.pdbx_description
1 polymer ?
#
loop_
_entity_poly.entity_id
_entity_poly.type
_entity_poly.pdbx_seq_one_letter_code
_entity_poly.pdbx_strand_id
1 'polypeptide(L)'
;MSRLNENLLKSLINDLREADTVTKEILSWTGEVNSPSWKFPNRLSDTIDSAKLITDYEGSCKDKYLFTLEIIVDRLNFFLRVFLAYLEFLQGDNATPQVSPNANFPPFRSLGDLINDIWRKTKSIYFFFLEEKEKKVEDAARKHYYGKAEREKTDILDAISQTSNHSLDHCENCNISMNILKTVMSSLENMFDKINQAENPAPIETLKQSEVKKFREGTGPDLYKRTQWAAISKLAEAMTADILTIQDEVEKHLSDLAFQKQANKDQEMEVVKLQKENKKLLKNLKVMSYEKIKAENMELNRRLAAFRQDLVTVQEELDMKTCEVCIFKNKYKTELKSRKQAQTETQSVRAHIEGLEEQLITVQRNTDQLIEEWDRERRQIIAELEDIQRKLNIIKDEKDALISIIHLINEELSETENINDALKSELKAMKDDQVMLVRYPDLNDPVECELTGMPDVDVETQINANQIRIQLLEEENMRLGRTLEKYKKMRRETSV
;
A
#
# COMPACT_ATOMS: atom_id res chain seq x y z
N MET A 1 24.74 -15.34 22.23
CA MET A 1 23.54 -16.05 22.72
C MET A 1 23.97 -17.18 23.62
N SER A 2 24.24 -16.78 24.85
CA SER A 2 25.05 -17.40 25.87
C SER A 2 24.26 -18.37 26.75
N ARG A 3 24.81 -19.57 26.91
CA ARG A 3 24.53 -20.57 27.95
C ARG A 3 23.09 -21.10 27.97
N LEU A 4 22.76 -21.96 27.01
CA LEU A 4 21.88 -23.08 27.37
C LEU A 4 22.58 -23.81 28.52
N ASN A 5 21.92 -23.82 29.68
CA ASN A 5 22.52 -24.22 30.93
C ASN A 5 22.92 -25.69 30.81
N GLU A 6 24.22 -26.00 30.84
CA GLU A 6 24.72 -27.38 30.77
C GLU A 6 24.06 -28.26 31.84
N ASN A 7 23.65 -27.66 32.97
CA ASN A 7 22.90 -28.33 34.02
C ASN A 7 21.50 -28.77 33.56
N LEU A 8 20.83 -27.97 32.72
CA LEU A 8 19.52 -28.33 32.15
C LEU A 8 19.66 -29.50 31.17
N LEU A 9 20.70 -29.48 30.32
CA LEU A 9 20.99 -30.61 29.42
C LEU A 9 21.34 -31.88 30.20
N LYS A 10 22.12 -31.77 31.28
CA LYS A 10 22.44 -32.91 32.17
C LYS A 10 21.19 -33.46 32.87
N SER A 11 20.32 -32.59 33.39
CA SER A 11 19.04 -33.00 33.97
C SER A 11 18.20 -33.77 32.95
N LEU A 12 18.09 -33.22 31.74
CA LEU A 12 17.30 -33.82 30.67
C LEU A 12 17.83 -35.19 30.23
N ILE A 13 19.16 -35.36 30.17
CA ILE A 13 19.80 -36.65 29.90
C ILE A 13 19.52 -37.67 31.02
N ASN A 14 19.45 -37.22 32.28
CA ASN A 14 19.09 -38.09 33.40
C ASN A 14 17.62 -38.52 33.31
N ASP A 15 16.70 -37.59 33.05
CA ASP A 15 15.26 -37.88 32.88
C ASP A 15 15.04 -38.91 31.76
N LEU A 16 15.78 -38.78 30.66
CA LEU A 16 15.77 -39.74 29.56
C LEU A 16 16.25 -41.14 29.99
N ARG A 17 17.34 -41.22 30.78
CA ARG A 17 17.86 -42.50 31.29
C ARG A 17 16.87 -43.17 32.22
N GLU A 18 16.20 -42.40 33.07
CA GLU A 18 15.15 -42.91 33.95
C GLU A 18 13.98 -43.45 33.13
N ALA A 19 13.49 -42.70 32.14
CA ALA A 19 12.42 -43.15 31.25
C ALA A 19 12.78 -44.45 30.51
N ASP A 20 14.01 -44.57 30.00
CA ASP A 20 14.48 -45.80 29.37
C ASP A 20 14.59 -46.97 30.35
N THR A 21 15.01 -46.72 31.58
CA THR A 21 15.13 -47.76 32.62
C THR A 21 13.76 -48.32 32.96
N VAL A 22 12.78 -47.45 33.23
CA VAL A 22 11.40 -47.84 33.51
C VAL A 22 10.78 -48.55 32.31
N THR A 23 11.02 -48.06 31.10
CA THR A 23 10.49 -48.70 29.87
C THR A 23 11.03 -50.11 29.71
N LYS A 24 12.33 -50.34 29.94
CA LYS A 24 12.95 -51.68 29.89
C LYS A 24 12.41 -52.60 30.98
N GLU A 25 12.15 -52.08 32.18
CA GLU A 25 11.56 -52.84 33.27
C GLU A 25 10.16 -53.34 32.89
N ILE A 26 9.29 -52.47 32.37
CA ILE A 26 7.95 -52.87 31.92
C ILE A 26 8.05 -53.84 30.74
N LEU A 27 8.96 -53.60 29.79
CA LEU A 27 9.19 -54.48 28.65
C LEU A 27 9.59 -55.90 29.09
N SER A 28 10.33 -56.03 30.21
CA SER A 28 10.69 -57.33 30.79
C SER A 28 9.48 -58.14 31.25
N TRP A 29 8.36 -57.47 31.58
CA TRP A 29 7.10 -58.11 31.97
C TRP A 29 6.19 -58.38 30.77
N THR A 30 6.19 -57.50 29.77
CA THR A 30 5.29 -57.59 28.61
C THR A 30 5.82 -58.41 27.46
N GLY A 31 7.13 -58.63 27.38
CA GLY A 31 7.78 -59.16 26.18
C GLY A 31 8.00 -58.09 25.11
N GLU A 32 8.54 -58.51 23.95
CA GLU A 32 8.93 -57.62 22.85
C GLU A 32 7.74 -56.82 22.28
N VAL A 33 7.89 -55.50 22.18
CA VAL A 33 6.87 -54.59 21.61
C VAL A 33 7.42 -53.97 20.33
N ASN A 34 7.00 -54.54 19.20
CA ASN A 34 7.38 -54.09 17.86
C ASN A 34 6.68 -52.78 17.51
N SER A 35 7.31 -51.64 17.84
CA SER A 35 6.81 -50.31 17.50
C SER A 35 7.88 -49.50 16.76
N PRO A 36 7.58 -48.90 15.61
CA PRO A 36 8.52 -47.98 14.96
C PRO A 36 8.75 -46.76 15.87
N SER A 37 9.98 -46.24 15.83
CA SER A 37 10.34 -45.03 16.54
C SER A 37 9.67 -43.82 15.91
N TRP A 38 9.18 -42.92 16.77
CA TRP A 38 8.60 -41.64 16.36
C TRP A 38 9.65 -40.77 15.65
N LYS A 39 10.89 -40.73 16.17
CA LYS A 39 11.98 -39.93 15.58
C LYS A 39 12.68 -40.63 14.42
N PHE A 40 12.83 -41.96 14.48
CA PHE A 40 13.46 -42.77 13.46
C PHE A 40 12.49 -43.85 12.94
N PRO A 41 11.53 -43.50 12.07
CA PRO A 41 10.47 -44.42 11.64
C PRO A 41 10.96 -45.74 11.02
N ASN A 42 12.19 -45.74 10.51
CA ASN A 42 12.84 -46.91 9.90
C ASN A 42 13.53 -47.83 10.92
N ARG A 43 13.44 -47.53 12.22
CA ARG A 43 14.02 -48.32 13.31
C ARG A 43 12.93 -48.68 14.32
N LEU A 44 13.08 -49.86 14.92
CA LEU A 44 12.22 -50.25 16.04
C LEU A 44 12.62 -49.48 17.30
N SER A 45 11.63 -49.11 18.10
CA SER A 45 11.82 -48.25 19.27
C SER A 45 12.66 -48.92 20.35
N ASP A 46 12.52 -50.23 20.54
CA ASP A 46 13.30 -51.06 21.47
C ASP A 46 14.79 -51.15 21.11
N THR A 47 15.14 -51.11 19.82
CA THR A 47 16.52 -51.17 19.33
C THR A 47 17.31 -49.87 19.47
N ILE A 48 16.64 -48.78 19.91
CA ILE A 48 17.27 -47.47 20.01
C ILE A 48 18.02 -47.33 21.32
N ASP A 49 19.34 -47.15 21.21
CA ASP A 49 20.21 -46.73 22.31
C ASP A 49 20.26 -45.20 22.40
N SER A 50 19.39 -44.63 23.25
CA SER A 50 19.26 -43.19 23.43
C SER A 50 20.54 -42.54 23.99
N ALA A 51 21.26 -43.25 24.87
CA ALA A 51 22.48 -42.77 25.51
C ALA A 51 23.63 -42.67 24.50
N LYS A 52 23.75 -43.68 23.63
CA LYS A 52 24.71 -43.65 22.52
C LYS A 52 24.39 -42.55 21.52
N LEU A 53 23.13 -42.40 21.11
CA LEU A 53 22.71 -41.36 20.15
C LEU A 53 23.03 -39.94 20.63
N ILE A 54 22.87 -39.66 21.93
CA ILE A 54 23.18 -38.34 22.49
C ILE A 54 24.69 -38.13 22.67
N THR A 55 25.44 -39.20 22.92
CA THR A 55 26.90 -39.14 23.06
C THR A 55 27.56 -38.91 21.71
N ASP A 56 27.10 -39.61 20.67
CA ASP A 56 27.63 -39.56 19.30
C ASP A 56 27.17 -38.30 18.51
N TYR A 57 26.33 -37.44 19.10
CA TYR A 57 25.82 -36.24 18.43
C TYR A 57 26.84 -35.09 18.44
N GLU A 58 27.36 -34.75 17.26
CA GLU A 58 28.42 -33.73 17.05
C GLU A 58 27.90 -32.29 16.81
N GLY A 59 26.62 -32.00 17.07
CA GLY A 59 26.04 -30.66 16.85
C GLY A 59 26.33 -29.63 17.95
N SER A 60 25.88 -28.38 17.75
CA SER A 60 26.05 -27.32 18.74
C SER A 60 25.27 -27.63 20.04
N CYS A 61 25.58 -26.94 21.15
CA CYS A 61 24.86 -27.13 22.42
C CYS A 61 23.34 -26.93 22.29
N LYS A 62 22.90 -26.00 21.42
CA LYS A 62 21.48 -25.78 21.09
C LYS A 62 20.88 -26.96 20.34
N ASP A 63 21.60 -27.45 19.35
CA ASP A 63 21.13 -28.57 18.52
C ASP A 63 21.09 -29.86 19.33
N LYS A 64 22.06 -30.06 20.23
CA LYS A 64 22.09 -31.18 21.17
C LYS A 64 20.94 -31.14 22.18
N TYR A 65 20.57 -29.96 22.66
CA TYR A 65 19.39 -29.79 23.53
C TYR A 65 18.09 -30.13 22.79
N LEU A 66 17.90 -29.59 21.58
CA LEU A 66 16.73 -29.88 20.77
C LEU A 66 16.66 -31.37 20.41
N PHE A 67 17.78 -31.95 19.99
CA PHE A 67 17.90 -33.38 19.70
C PHE A 67 17.56 -34.24 20.93
N THR A 68 18.04 -33.87 22.12
CA THR A 68 17.70 -34.58 23.37
C THR A 68 16.20 -34.52 23.67
N LEU A 69 15.54 -33.38 23.44
CA LEU A 69 14.08 -33.27 23.58
C LEU A 69 13.33 -34.17 22.60
N GLU A 70 13.75 -34.23 21.34
CA GLU A 70 13.14 -35.10 20.35
C GLU A 70 13.28 -36.59 20.72
N ILE A 71 14.44 -36.99 21.25
CA ILE A 71 14.68 -38.35 21.75
C ILE A 71 13.80 -38.65 22.97
N ILE A 72 13.59 -37.68 23.87
CA ILE A 72 12.67 -37.86 25.01
C ILE A 72 11.24 -38.06 24.55
N VAL A 73 10.76 -37.23 23.60
CA VAL A 73 9.40 -37.41 23.05
C VAL A 73 9.25 -38.78 22.42
N ASP A 74 10.27 -39.24 21.70
CA ASP A 74 10.32 -40.59 21.12
C ASP A 74 10.27 -41.69 22.20
N ARG A 75 11.06 -41.57 23.27
CA ARG A 75 11.06 -42.53 24.39
C ARG A 75 9.75 -42.52 25.17
N LEU A 76 9.15 -41.36 25.42
CA LEU A 76 7.85 -41.25 26.07
C LEU A 76 6.74 -41.87 25.22
N ASN A 77 6.78 -41.68 23.89
CA ASN A 77 5.84 -42.34 22.99
C ASN A 77 5.96 -43.87 23.09
N PHE A 78 7.20 -44.38 23.09
CA PHE A 78 7.44 -45.81 23.25
C PHE A 78 7.02 -46.34 24.62
N PHE A 79 7.37 -45.66 25.70
CA PHE A 79 6.93 -45.96 27.07
C PHE A 79 5.41 -46.12 27.15
N LEU A 80 4.65 -45.17 26.61
CA LEU A 80 3.19 -45.24 26.63
C LEU A 80 2.65 -46.45 25.86
N ARG A 81 3.29 -46.83 24.74
CA ARG A 81 2.90 -48.03 23.99
C ARG A 81 3.21 -49.31 24.76
N VAL A 82 4.39 -49.39 25.38
CA VAL A 82 4.77 -50.52 26.25
C VAL A 82 3.84 -50.61 27.46
N PHE A 83 3.51 -49.47 28.07
CA PHE A 83 2.56 -49.41 29.19
C PHE A 83 1.14 -49.82 28.76
N LEU A 84 0.70 -49.42 27.57
CA LEU A 84 -0.58 -49.86 27.03
C LEU A 84 -0.60 -51.38 26.80
N ALA A 85 0.47 -51.95 26.24
CA ALA A 85 0.62 -53.39 26.08
C ALA A 85 0.64 -54.11 27.45
N TYR A 86 1.23 -53.50 28.48
CA TYR A 86 1.18 -54.00 29.85
C TYR A 86 -0.24 -54.01 30.42
N LEU A 87 -1.02 -52.93 30.21
CA LEU A 87 -2.41 -52.91 30.63
C LEU A 87 -3.25 -53.95 29.88
N GLU A 88 -2.97 -54.20 28.60
CA GLU A 88 -3.62 -55.28 27.85
C GLU A 88 -3.24 -56.66 28.38
N PHE A 89 -1.97 -56.85 28.78
CA PHE A 89 -1.50 -58.06 29.46
C PHE A 89 -2.26 -58.30 30.78
N LEU A 90 -2.52 -57.25 31.57
CA LEU A 90 -3.27 -57.37 32.83
C LEU A 90 -4.76 -57.73 32.65
N GLN A 91 -5.35 -57.52 31.46
CA GLN A 91 -6.76 -57.82 31.19
C GLN A 91 -7.01 -59.22 30.61
N GLY A 92 -5.96 -59.96 30.23
CA GLY A 92 -6.10 -61.26 29.58
C GLY A 92 -6.32 -62.42 30.55
N ASP A 93 -7.46 -63.09 30.47
CA ASP A 93 -7.73 -64.37 31.15
C ASP A 93 -6.94 -65.51 30.46
N ASN A 94 -6.02 -66.13 31.21
CA ASN A 94 -5.28 -67.38 30.92
C ASN A 94 -3.92 -67.31 30.17
N ALA A 95 -2.85 -67.49 30.95
CA ALA A 95 -1.71 -68.40 30.72
C ALA A 95 -1.20 -68.59 29.27
N THR A 96 -0.40 -67.64 28.77
CA THR A 96 0.94 -67.79 28.13
C THR A 96 1.25 -66.48 27.39
N PRO A 97 2.49 -65.97 27.42
CA PRO A 97 2.87 -64.81 26.61
C PRO A 97 2.97 -65.23 25.15
N GLN A 98 1.84 -65.38 24.48
CA GLN A 98 1.78 -65.20 23.03
C GLN A 98 1.41 -63.74 22.78
N VAL A 99 2.41 -62.88 22.96
CA VAL A 99 2.43 -61.63 22.21
C VAL A 99 2.39 -62.06 20.75
N SER A 100 1.26 -61.83 20.07
CA SER A 100 1.24 -61.91 18.62
C SER A 100 2.43 -61.06 18.14
N PRO A 101 3.39 -61.61 17.36
CA PRO A 101 4.56 -60.86 16.89
C PRO A 101 4.17 -59.59 16.11
N ASN A 102 2.89 -59.47 15.75
CA ASN A 102 2.24 -58.34 15.13
C ASN A 102 1.10 -57.79 16.01
N ALA A 103 1.38 -57.33 17.23
CA ALA A 103 0.65 -56.17 17.73
C ALA A 103 1.03 -54.97 16.84
N ASN A 104 0.48 -54.95 15.62
CA ASN A 104 0.69 -53.89 14.63
C ASN A 104 -0.01 -52.64 15.16
N PHE A 105 0.64 -51.96 16.10
CA PHE A 105 0.28 -50.60 16.44
C PHE A 105 0.41 -49.79 15.15
N PRO A 106 -0.63 -49.02 14.76
CA PRO A 106 -0.54 -48.12 13.63
C PRO A 106 0.76 -47.31 13.72
N PRO A 107 1.50 -47.14 12.62
CA PRO A 107 2.86 -46.62 12.65
C PRO A 107 2.95 -45.24 13.32
N PHE A 108 1.88 -44.46 13.27
CA PHE A 108 1.81 -43.15 13.92
C PHE A 108 0.51 -42.99 14.71
N ARG A 109 0.64 -43.00 16.05
CA ARG A 109 -0.39 -42.52 16.96
C ARG A 109 0.12 -41.28 17.67
N SER A 110 -0.76 -40.30 17.83
CA SER A 110 -0.42 -39.10 18.61
C SER A 110 -0.27 -39.48 20.09
N LEU A 111 0.49 -38.68 20.84
CA LEU A 111 0.62 -38.85 22.29
C LEU A 111 -0.76 -38.79 22.99
N GLY A 112 -1.65 -37.92 22.51
CA GLY A 112 -3.00 -37.76 23.04
C GLY A 112 -3.86 -39.01 22.87
N ASP A 113 -3.76 -39.69 21.73
CA ASP A 113 -4.51 -40.93 21.48
C ASP A 113 -4.04 -42.05 22.41
N LEU A 114 -2.73 -42.19 22.59
CA LEU A 114 -2.14 -43.18 23.50
C LEU A 114 -2.57 -42.95 24.96
N ILE A 115 -2.53 -41.69 25.42
CA ILE A 115 -2.97 -41.34 26.78
C ILE A 115 -4.46 -41.65 26.97
N ASN A 116 -5.29 -41.35 25.97
CA ASN A 116 -6.72 -41.62 26.03
C ASN A 116 -7.00 -43.14 26.08
N ASP A 117 -6.27 -43.95 25.31
CA ASP A 117 -6.37 -45.41 25.36
C ASP A 117 -5.94 -45.97 26.71
N ILE A 118 -4.80 -45.51 27.24
CA ILE A 118 -4.31 -45.88 28.57
C ILE A 118 -5.36 -45.53 29.64
N TRP A 119 -5.94 -44.33 29.58
CA TRP A 119 -6.97 -43.91 30.53
C TRP A 119 -8.21 -44.80 30.46
N ARG A 120 -8.69 -45.10 29.24
CA ARG A 120 -9.83 -46.02 29.05
C ARG A 120 -9.54 -47.42 29.58
N LYS A 121 -8.34 -47.95 29.32
CA LYS A 121 -7.91 -49.27 29.79
C LYS A 121 -7.73 -49.32 31.31
N THR A 122 -7.08 -48.32 31.88
CA THR A 122 -6.91 -48.19 33.34
C THR A 122 -8.27 -48.13 34.05
N LYS A 123 -9.21 -47.36 33.51
CA LYS A 123 -10.59 -47.29 34.03
C LYS A 123 -11.28 -48.64 33.96
N SER A 124 -11.12 -49.37 32.85
CA SER A 124 -11.68 -50.72 32.69
C SER A 124 -11.08 -51.73 33.66
N ILE A 125 -9.76 -51.72 33.88
CA ILE A 125 -9.07 -52.57 34.86
C ILE A 125 -9.52 -52.23 36.29
N TYR A 126 -9.65 -50.94 36.62
CA TYR A 126 -10.13 -50.51 37.93
C TYR A 126 -11.55 -51.04 38.23
N PHE A 127 -12.46 -50.95 37.27
CA PHE A 127 -13.80 -51.53 37.42
C PHE A 127 -13.78 -53.06 37.52
N PHE A 128 -12.95 -53.72 36.73
CA PHE A 128 -12.76 -55.17 36.81
C PHE A 128 -12.33 -55.61 38.22
N PHE A 129 -11.33 -54.94 38.81
CA PHE A 129 -10.88 -55.24 40.18
C PHE A 129 -11.91 -54.89 41.26
N LEU A 130 -12.70 -53.84 41.06
CA LEU A 130 -13.81 -53.51 41.97
C LEU A 130 -14.89 -54.61 41.94
N GLU A 131 -15.30 -55.05 40.75
CA GLU A 131 -16.26 -56.14 40.59
C GLU A 131 -15.73 -57.47 41.16
N GLU A 132 -14.44 -57.78 40.98
CA GLU A 132 -13.82 -58.97 41.55
C GLU A 132 -13.72 -58.90 43.08
N LYS A 133 -13.48 -57.71 43.65
CA LYS A 133 -13.46 -57.49 45.10
C LYS A 133 -14.87 -57.62 45.70
N GLU A 134 -15.90 -57.09 45.03
CA GLU A 134 -17.30 -57.27 45.44
C GLU A 134 -17.69 -58.74 45.42
N LYS A 135 -17.36 -59.48 44.34
CA LYS A 135 -17.60 -60.93 44.26
C LYS A 135 -16.90 -61.72 45.37
N LYS A 136 -15.64 -61.39 45.70
CA LYS A 136 -14.90 -62.05 46.80
C LYS A 136 -15.50 -61.76 48.18
N VAL A 137 -16.06 -60.56 48.40
CA VAL A 137 -16.80 -60.22 49.63
C VAL A 137 -18.14 -60.94 49.69
N GLU A 138 -18.85 -61.07 48.56
CA GLU A 138 -20.11 -61.81 48.46
C GLU A 138 -19.91 -63.32 48.68
N ASP A 139 -18.85 -63.91 48.12
CA ASP A 139 -18.49 -65.32 48.33
C ASP A 139 -18.03 -65.61 49.78
N ALA A 140 -17.32 -64.66 50.42
CA ALA A 140 -16.97 -64.74 51.83
C ALA A 140 -18.22 -64.66 52.74
N ALA A 141 -19.19 -63.79 52.40
CA ALA A 141 -20.46 -63.68 53.09
C ALA A 141 -21.33 -64.94 52.92
N ARG A 142 -21.38 -65.54 51.71
CA ARG A 142 -22.05 -66.81 51.45
C ARG A 142 -21.45 -67.98 52.25
N LYS A 143 -20.12 -68.09 52.32
CA LYS A 143 -19.45 -69.12 53.15
C LYS A 143 -19.79 -68.96 54.65
N HIS A 144 -19.95 -67.74 55.14
CA HIS A 144 -20.33 -67.50 56.53
C HIS A 144 -21.80 -67.87 56.83
N TYR A 145 -22.69 -67.67 55.86
CA TYR A 145 -24.13 -67.96 56.00
C TYR A 145 -24.46 -69.47 55.98
N TYR A 146 -23.75 -70.27 55.17
CA TYR A 146 -23.96 -71.73 55.14
C TYR A 146 -23.21 -72.50 56.23
N GLY A 147 -22.16 -71.95 56.84
CA GLY A 147 -21.42 -72.58 57.94
C GLY A 147 -22.08 -72.51 59.32
N LYS A 148 -23.15 -71.71 59.48
CA LYS A 148 -23.84 -71.48 60.78
C LYS A 148 -25.11 -72.32 60.96
N ALA A 149 -25.59 -73.01 59.93
CA ALA A 149 -26.84 -73.79 59.97
C ALA A 149 -26.68 -75.27 60.40
N GLU A 150 -25.45 -75.73 60.70
CA GLU A 150 -25.15 -77.14 61.00
C GLU A 150 -24.70 -77.42 62.45
N ARG A 151 -24.78 -76.45 63.38
CA ARG A 151 -24.34 -76.63 64.78
C ARG A 151 -25.34 -76.20 65.87
N GLU A 152 -26.64 -76.32 65.62
CA GLU A 152 -27.63 -76.21 66.70
C GLU A 152 -28.59 -77.41 66.64
N LYS A 153 -28.07 -78.57 67.04
CA LYS A 153 -28.88 -79.74 67.40
C LYS A 153 -28.13 -80.61 68.41
N THR A 154 -28.12 -80.18 69.67
CA THR A 154 -28.02 -81.02 70.88
C THR A 154 -28.11 -80.14 72.14
N ASP A 155 -29.34 -79.98 72.62
CA ASP A 155 -29.80 -80.53 73.90
C ASP A 155 -29.01 -80.32 75.22
N ILE A 156 -29.79 -79.87 76.21
CA ILE A 156 -29.82 -80.24 77.64
C ILE A 156 -28.89 -79.44 78.57
N LEU A 157 -29.39 -78.42 79.30
CA LEU A 157 -30.10 -78.49 80.61
C LEU A 157 -29.30 -79.18 81.73
N ASP A 158 -29.04 -78.39 82.78
CA ASP A 158 -28.98 -78.76 84.20
C ASP A 158 -28.16 -79.99 84.60
N ALA A 159 -27.10 -79.77 85.40
CA ALA A 159 -26.99 -80.42 86.71
C ALA A 159 -25.84 -79.83 87.56
N ILE A 160 -26.12 -79.80 88.86
CA ILE A 160 -25.18 -79.74 90.00
C ILE A 160 -24.74 -78.34 90.45
N SER A 161 -25.62 -77.67 91.21
CA SER A 161 -25.18 -76.84 92.35
C SER A 161 -26.15 -77.01 93.52
N GLN A 162 -26.27 -78.26 93.97
CA GLN A 162 -26.59 -78.59 95.35
C GLN A 162 -25.69 -79.75 95.76
N THR A 163 -24.73 -79.50 96.64
CA THR A 163 -24.36 -80.43 97.71
C THR A 163 -23.47 -79.72 98.75
N SER A 164 -23.92 -79.86 100.00
CA SER A 164 -23.15 -79.94 101.23
C SER A 164 -22.24 -78.77 101.63
N ASN A 165 -22.83 -77.88 102.43
CA ASN A 165 -22.19 -77.37 103.64
C ASN A 165 -21.73 -78.55 104.51
N HIS A 166 -20.42 -78.70 104.71
CA HIS A 166 -19.83 -78.88 106.05
C HIS A 166 -18.30 -78.77 105.99
N SER A 167 -17.77 -77.96 106.91
CA SER A 167 -16.44 -78.09 107.52
C SER A 167 -15.22 -77.79 106.63
N LEU A 168 -14.88 -76.51 106.53
CA LEU A 168 -13.49 -76.03 106.62
C LEU A 168 -13.59 -74.57 107.09
N ASP A 169 -13.78 -74.36 108.40
CA ASP A 169 -13.50 -73.05 109.00
C ASP A 169 -12.05 -72.70 108.65
N HIS A 170 -11.91 -71.79 107.70
CA HIS A 170 -10.62 -71.21 107.35
C HIS A 170 -10.04 -70.59 108.63
N CYS A 171 -8.82 -71.00 109.00
CA CYS A 171 -8.17 -70.40 110.15
C CYS A 171 -8.12 -68.88 109.95
N GLU A 172 -8.16 -68.12 111.04
CA GLU A 172 -8.20 -66.64 111.03
C GLU A 172 -7.21 -66.01 110.02
N ASN A 173 -6.05 -66.63 109.82
CA ASN A 173 -5.04 -66.16 108.85
C ASN A 173 -5.44 -66.31 107.37
N CYS A 174 -6.24 -67.32 107.01
CA CYS A 174 -6.77 -67.46 105.66
C CYS A 174 -7.87 -66.42 105.38
N ASN A 175 -8.67 -66.07 106.40
CA ASN A 175 -9.67 -65.03 106.30
C ASN A 175 -9.02 -63.63 106.15
N ILE A 176 -7.92 -63.38 106.86
CA ILE A 176 -7.12 -62.16 106.73
C ILE A 176 -6.49 -62.07 105.33
N SER A 177 -5.91 -63.15 104.81
CA SER A 177 -5.30 -63.18 103.48
C SER A 177 -6.32 -62.95 102.36
N MET A 178 -7.51 -63.53 102.49
CA MET A 178 -8.60 -63.31 101.56
C MET A 178 -9.13 -61.87 101.62
N ASN A 179 -9.13 -61.24 102.79
CA ASN A 179 -9.47 -59.83 102.93
C ASN A 179 -8.40 -58.91 102.30
N ILE A 180 -7.11 -59.18 102.49
CA ILE A 180 -6.03 -58.41 101.84
C ILE A 180 -6.10 -58.56 100.32
N LEU A 181 -6.28 -59.77 99.81
CA LEU A 181 -6.45 -60.01 98.37
C LEU A 181 -7.70 -59.31 97.82
N LYS A 182 -8.81 -59.31 98.56
CA LYS A 182 -10.00 -58.52 98.20
C LYS A 182 -9.69 -57.03 98.17
N THR A 183 -8.96 -56.48 99.14
CA THR A 183 -8.57 -55.06 99.13
C THR A 183 -7.66 -54.72 97.95
N VAL A 184 -6.71 -55.59 97.60
CA VAL A 184 -5.84 -55.40 96.43
C VAL A 184 -6.65 -55.51 95.13
N MET A 185 -7.54 -56.50 95.00
CA MET A 185 -8.41 -56.64 93.85
C MET A 185 -9.36 -55.45 93.69
N SER A 186 -10.02 -55.00 94.75
CA SER A 186 -10.87 -53.80 94.69
C SER A 186 -10.07 -52.53 94.37
N SER A 187 -8.80 -52.44 94.79
CA SER A 187 -7.94 -51.32 94.43
C SER A 187 -7.53 -51.35 92.95
N LEU A 188 -7.30 -52.55 92.39
CA LEU A 188 -7.03 -52.75 90.96
C LEU A 188 -8.27 -52.47 90.11
N GLU A 189 -9.44 -52.99 90.51
CA GLU A 189 -10.73 -52.73 89.84
C GLU A 189 -11.04 -51.23 89.81
N ASN A 190 -10.84 -50.53 90.94
CA ASN A 190 -11.03 -49.09 91.02
C ASN A 190 -10.00 -48.30 90.19
N MET A 191 -8.77 -48.81 90.00
CA MET A 191 -7.83 -48.24 89.03
C MET A 191 -8.28 -48.44 87.58
N PHE A 192 -8.73 -49.64 87.22
CA PHE A 192 -9.20 -49.94 85.86
C PHE A 192 -10.49 -49.18 85.52
N ASP A 193 -11.42 -49.04 86.47
CA ASP A 193 -12.61 -48.22 86.31
C ASP A 193 -12.29 -46.75 86.11
N LYS A 194 -11.26 -46.22 86.81
CA LYS A 194 -10.78 -44.84 86.61
C LYS A 194 -10.09 -44.62 85.27
N ILE A 195 -9.36 -45.61 84.76
CA ILE A 195 -8.78 -45.59 83.41
C ILE A 195 -9.90 -45.56 82.35
N ASN A 196 -10.99 -46.31 82.58
CA ASN A 196 -12.15 -46.32 81.68
C ASN A 196 -13.05 -45.07 81.80
N GLN A 197 -13.03 -44.36 82.94
CA GLN A 197 -13.85 -43.17 83.21
C GLN A 197 -13.17 -41.83 82.84
N ALA A 198 -12.00 -41.83 82.21
CA ALA A 198 -11.24 -40.64 81.78
C ALA A 198 -11.90 -39.78 80.67
N GLU A 199 -13.22 -39.87 80.50
CA GLU A 199 -14.06 -38.94 79.72
C GLU A 199 -14.76 -37.86 80.59
N ASN A 200 -14.72 -37.87 81.93
CA ASN A 200 -15.15 -36.72 82.75
C ASN A 200 -14.66 -36.75 84.23
N PRO A 201 -14.17 -35.64 84.82
CA PRO A 201 -13.49 -35.68 86.12
C PRO A 201 -14.41 -35.31 87.31
N ALA A 202 -14.23 -35.99 88.46
CA ALA A 202 -14.69 -35.53 89.78
C ALA A 202 -13.67 -35.89 90.89
N PRO A 203 -13.63 -35.17 92.02
CA PRO A 203 -12.47 -35.12 92.92
C PRO A 203 -12.40 -36.28 93.92
N ILE A 204 -11.16 -36.63 94.27
CA ILE A 204 -10.75 -37.77 95.10
C ILE A 204 -10.96 -37.47 96.60
N GLU A 205 -11.72 -38.30 97.31
CA GLU A 205 -11.65 -38.42 98.76
C GLU A 205 -10.59 -39.47 99.15
N THR A 206 -9.59 -39.02 99.91
CA THR A 206 -8.45 -39.79 100.41
C THR A 206 -8.85 -40.95 101.34
N LEU A 207 -8.45 -42.17 100.99
CA LEU A 207 -8.45 -43.34 101.85
C LEU A 207 -7.45 -43.15 103.01
N LYS A 208 -7.97 -43.07 104.24
CA LYS A 208 -7.19 -42.87 105.45
C LYS A 208 -6.34 -44.11 105.78
N GLN A 209 -5.03 -43.95 105.81
CA GLN A 209 -4.01 -44.91 106.30
C GLN A 209 -4.20 -45.37 107.77
N SER A 210 -5.29 -44.97 108.44
CA SER A 210 -5.52 -45.22 109.87
C SER A 210 -5.98 -46.64 110.21
N GLU A 211 -6.47 -47.42 109.24
CA GLU A 211 -7.04 -48.75 109.52
C GLU A 211 -5.99 -49.87 109.49
N VAL A 212 -4.96 -49.76 108.64
CA VAL A 212 -3.87 -50.76 108.57
C VAL A 212 -2.97 -50.70 109.81
N LYS A 213 -2.85 -49.53 110.45
CA LYS A 213 -1.99 -49.36 111.64
C LYS A 213 -2.57 -50.04 112.89
N LYS A 214 -3.90 -50.13 113.01
CA LYS A 214 -4.57 -50.73 114.19
C LYS A 214 -4.47 -52.27 114.25
N PHE A 215 -4.13 -52.94 113.16
CA PHE A 215 -4.01 -54.40 113.14
C PHE A 215 -2.58 -54.89 113.45
N ARG A 216 -1.56 -54.01 113.35
CA ARG A 216 -0.14 -54.34 113.64
C ARG A 216 0.15 -54.59 115.13
N GLU A 217 -0.71 -54.14 116.04
CA GLU A 217 -0.43 -54.15 117.48
C GLU A 217 -1.01 -55.37 118.21
N GLY A 218 -1.80 -56.23 117.55
CA GLY A 218 -2.56 -57.31 118.19
C GLY A 218 -1.97 -58.72 118.12
N THR A 219 -0.92 -58.98 117.34
CA THR A 219 -0.35 -60.33 117.18
C THR A 219 1.10 -60.38 117.66
N GLY A 220 1.35 -61.26 118.65
CA GLY A 220 2.61 -61.33 119.38
C GLY A 220 3.84 -61.64 118.51
N PRO A 221 5.05 -61.21 118.91
CA PRO A 221 6.18 -60.99 117.98
C PRO A 221 6.90 -62.27 117.49
N ASP A 222 6.60 -63.44 118.05
CA ASP A 222 7.48 -64.61 117.92
C ASP A 222 7.06 -65.67 116.87
N LEU A 223 5.80 -65.70 116.42
CA LEU A 223 5.38 -66.63 115.35
C LEU A 223 5.56 -66.06 113.93
N TYR A 224 5.57 -64.73 113.79
CA TYR A 224 5.58 -64.07 112.48
C TYR A 224 6.95 -64.09 111.79
N LYS A 225 8.04 -64.21 112.55
CA LYS A 225 9.41 -64.20 112.00
C LYS A 225 9.88 -65.54 111.39
N ARG A 226 9.14 -66.65 111.59
CA ARG A 226 9.61 -68.01 111.18
C ARG A 226 8.80 -68.69 110.08
N THR A 227 7.83 -68.03 109.44
CA THR A 227 7.02 -68.67 108.38
C THR A 227 7.01 -67.87 107.08
N GLN A 228 6.70 -68.56 105.98
CA GLN A 228 6.58 -68.06 104.59
C GLN A 228 5.74 -66.77 104.45
N TRP A 229 4.94 -66.42 105.47
CA TRP A 229 4.13 -65.21 105.58
C TRP A 229 4.91 -63.90 105.65
N ALA A 230 6.13 -63.90 106.21
CA ALA A 230 6.98 -62.71 106.17
C ALA A 230 7.44 -62.35 104.74
N ALA A 231 7.58 -63.35 103.86
CA ALA A 231 7.90 -63.14 102.46
C ALA A 231 6.68 -62.62 101.67
N ILE A 232 5.49 -63.15 101.94
CA ILE A 232 4.24 -62.70 101.32
C ILE A 232 3.89 -61.27 101.75
N SER A 233 4.10 -60.90 103.03
CA SER A 233 3.88 -59.53 103.49
C SER A 233 4.85 -58.53 102.86
N LYS A 234 6.13 -58.90 102.70
CA LYS A 234 7.11 -58.04 101.99
C LYS A 234 6.80 -57.92 100.50
N LEU A 235 6.32 -58.99 99.87
CA LEU A 235 5.86 -58.96 98.48
C LEU A 235 4.63 -58.04 98.35
N ALA A 236 3.67 -58.13 99.26
CA ALA A 236 2.50 -57.26 99.28
C ALA A 236 2.87 -55.79 99.52
N GLU A 237 3.83 -55.51 100.41
CA GLU A 237 4.36 -54.16 100.64
C GLU A 237 5.07 -53.61 99.39
N ALA A 238 5.89 -54.43 98.71
CA ALA A 238 6.55 -54.05 97.46
C ALA A 238 5.54 -53.79 96.33
N MET A 239 4.57 -54.70 96.14
CA MET A 239 3.49 -54.52 95.15
C MET A 239 2.65 -53.28 95.46
N THR A 240 2.39 -52.97 96.73
CA THR A 240 1.67 -51.76 97.11
C THR A 240 2.47 -50.50 96.78
N ALA A 241 3.79 -50.52 97.01
CA ALA A 241 4.68 -49.40 96.65
C ALA A 241 4.76 -49.19 95.12
N ASP A 242 4.85 -50.28 94.35
CA ASP A 242 4.83 -50.22 92.89
C ASP A 242 3.50 -49.69 92.36
N ILE A 243 2.37 -50.14 92.93
CA ILE A 243 1.03 -49.64 92.58
C ILE A 243 0.91 -48.13 92.87
N LEU A 244 1.41 -47.65 94.00
CA LEU A 244 1.39 -46.22 94.32
C LEU A 244 2.28 -45.40 93.38
N THR A 245 3.42 -45.95 92.96
CA THR A 245 4.33 -45.29 92.00
C THR A 245 3.69 -45.19 90.62
N ILE A 246 3.05 -46.27 90.16
CA ILE A 246 2.29 -46.29 88.91
C ILE A 246 1.10 -45.32 88.98
N GLN A 247 0.41 -45.21 90.12
CA GLN A 247 -0.66 -44.23 90.30
C GLN A 247 -0.18 -42.79 90.15
N ASP A 248 0.95 -42.43 90.76
CA ASP A 248 1.53 -41.08 90.68
C ASP A 248 1.98 -40.76 89.24
N GLU A 249 2.58 -41.72 88.53
CA GLU A 249 2.94 -41.57 87.11
C GLU A 249 1.71 -41.43 86.21
N VAL A 250 0.65 -42.20 86.46
CA VAL A 250 -0.62 -42.10 85.71
C VAL A 250 -1.29 -40.74 85.96
N GLU A 251 -1.32 -40.27 87.21
CA GLU A 251 -1.93 -38.99 87.56
C GLU A 251 -1.16 -37.81 86.93
N LYS A 252 0.17 -37.90 86.90
CA LYS A 252 1.02 -36.94 86.19
C LYS A 252 0.76 -36.95 84.68
N HIS A 253 0.71 -38.11 84.05
CA HIS A 253 0.42 -38.22 82.61
C HIS A 253 -0.98 -37.73 82.25
N LEU A 254 -1.99 -37.94 83.11
CA LEU A 254 -3.34 -37.41 82.93
C LEU A 254 -3.35 -35.88 82.99
N SER A 255 -2.56 -35.28 83.90
CA SER A 255 -2.42 -33.82 84.00
C SER A 255 -1.74 -33.22 82.76
N ASP A 256 -0.64 -33.84 82.30
CA ASP A 256 0.07 -33.42 81.08
C ASP A 256 -0.84 -33.53 79.84
N LEU A 257 -1.63 -34.61 79.74
CA LEU A 257 -2.60 -34.81 78.66
C LEU A 257 -3.70 -33.74 78.69
N ALA A 258 -4.18 -33.35 79.87
CA ALA A 258 -5.17 -32.29 80.03
C ALA A 258 -4.61 -30.92 79.59
N PHE A 259 -3.37 -30.60 79.97
CA PHE A 259 -2.68 -29.39 79.53
C PHE A 259 -2.49 -29.36 78.00
N GLN A 260 -2.07 -30.48 77.42
CA GLN A 260 -1.86 -30.61 75.97
C GLN A 260 -3.17 -30.54 75.17
N LYS A 261 -4.27 -31.13 75.69
CA LYS A 261 -5.60 -30.97 75.12
C LYS A 261 -6.05 -29.52 75.11
N GLN A 262 -5.78 -28.77 76.18
CA GLN A 262 -6.13 -27.35 76.23
C GLN A 262 -5.29 -26.52 75.25
N ALA A 263 -3.97 -26.74 75.21
CA ALA A 263 -3.10 -26.07 74.24
C ALA A 263 -3.50 -26.36 72.78
N ASN A 264 -3.90 -27.59 72.46
CA ASN A 264 -4.39 -27.95 71.13
C ASN A 264 -5.71 -27.23 70.80
N LYS A 265 -6.65 -27.10 71.75
CA LYS A 265 -7.88 -26.32 71.55
C LYS A 265 -7.59 -24.85 71.25
N ASP A 266 -6.63 -24.25 71.96
CA ASP A 266 -6.25 -22.87 71.75
C ASP A 266 -5.60 -22.67 70.35
N GLN A 267 -4.74 -23.60 69.93
CA GLN A 267 -4.16 -23.61 68.59
C GLN A 267 -5.22 -23.80 67.49
N GLU A 268 -6.19 -24.70 67.68
CA GLU A 268 -7.30 -24.90 66.73
C GLU A 268 -8.14 -23.63 66.57
N MET A 269 -8.45 -22.92 67.67
CA MET A 269 -9.14 -21.64 67.60
C MET A 269 -8.35 -20.58 66.82
N GLU A 270 -7.04 -20.52 67.02
CA GLU A 270 -6.17 -19.58 66.30
C GLU A 270 -6.08 -19.90 64.80
N VAL A 271 -5.96 -21.18 64.44
CA VAL A 271 -6.00 -21.62 63.03
C VAL A 271 -7.32 -21.23 62.37
N VAL A 272 -8.46 -21.45 63.05
CA VAL A 272 -9.79 -21.06 62.53
C VAL A 272 -9.89 -19.54 62.32
N LYS A 273 -9.35 -18.75 63.26
CA LYS A 273 -9.31 -17.29 63.15
C LYS A 273 -8.47 -16.83 61.95
N LEU A 274 -7.25 -17.37 61.79
CA LEU A 274 -6.37 -17.06 60.67
C LEU A 274 -6.97 -17.50 59.33
N GLN A 275 -7.64 -18.64 59.27
CA GLN A 275 -8.36 -19.08 58.07
C GLN A 275 -9.47 -18.10 57.67
N LYS A 276 -10.20 -17.54 58.64
CA LYS A 276 -11.24 -16.54 58.39
C LYS A 276 -10.64 -15.22 57.88
N GLU A 277 -9.53 -14.78 58.45
CA GLU A 277 -8.79 -13.59 58.01
C GLU A 277 -8.22 -13.76 56.58
N ASN A 278 -7.58 -14.89 56.29
CA ASN A 278 -7.08 -15.21 54.95
C ASN A 278 -8.21 -15.23 53.91
N LYS A 279 -9.37 -15.82 54.23
CA LYS A 279 -10.54 -15.78 53.33
C LYS A 279 -11.01 -14.35 53.06
N LYS A 280 -10.99 -13.48 54.07
CA LYS A 280 -11.37 -12.06 53.92
C LYS A 280 -10.36 -11.30 53.06
N LEU A 281 -9.07 -11.46 53.31
CA LEU A 281 -7.99 -10.84 52.52
C LEU A 281 -8.02 -11.30 51.05
N LEU A 282 -8.21 -12.59 50.80
CA LEU A 282 -8.32 -13.13 49.45
C LEU A 282 -9.52 -12.53 48.69
N LYS A 283 -10.66 -12.37 49.37
CA LYS A 283 -11.84 -11.72 48.78
C LYS A 283 -11.54 -10.26 48.42
N ASN A 284 -10.90 -9.52 49.31
CA ASN A 284 -10.55 -8.11 49.08
C ASN A 284 -9.54 -7.95 47.92
N LEU A 285 -8.52 -8.81 47.85
CA LEU A 285 -7.54 -8.81 46.75
C LEU A 285 -8.21 -9.07 45.39
N LYS A 286 -9.16 -10.01 45.34
CA LYS A 286 -9.92 -10.31 44.11
C LYS A 286 -10.79 -9.13 43.67
N VAL A 287 -11.45 -8.45 44.61
CA VAL A 287 -12.26 -7.25 44.28
C VAL A 287 -11.36 -6.13 43.75
N MET A 288 -10.27 -5.83 44.46
CA MET A 288 -9.32 -4.78 44.05
C MET A 288 -8.69 -5.07 42.67
N SER A 289 -8.30 -6.32 42.39
CA SER A 289 -7.71 -6.65 41.09
C SER A 289 -8.74 -6.52 39.96
N TYR A 290 -9.98 -6.94 40.20
CA TYR A 290 -11.07 -6.79 39.23
C TYR A 290 -11.38 -5.32 38.95
N GLU A 291 -11.46 -4.48 39.98
CA GLU A 291 -11.70 -3.04 39.84
C GLU A 291 -10.56 -2.34 39.08
N LYS A 292 -9.31 -2.72 39.35
CA LYS A 292 -8.14 -2.20 38.62
C LYS A 292 -8.20 -2.56 37.14
N ILE A 293 -8.42 -3.83 36.81
CA ILE A 293 -8.54 -4.29 35.42
C ILE A 293 -9.73 -3.63 34.73
N LYS A 294 -10.85 -3.43 35.44
CA LYS A 294 -12.03 -2.74 34.92
C LYS A 294 -11.73 -1.27 34.59
N ALA A 295 -10.99 -0.56 35.44
CA ALA A 295 -10.58 0.81 35.20
C ALA A 295 -9.62 0.93 33.99
N GLU A 296 -8.62 0.05 33.91
CA GLU A 296 -7.68 -0.01 32.77
C GLU A 296 -8.42 -0.29 31.44
N ASN A 297 -9.40 -1.21 31.45
CA ASN A 297 -10.24 -1.49 30.28
C ASN A 297 -11.12 -0.29 29.89
N MET A 298 -11.67 0.45 30.85
CA MET A 298 -12.43 1.67 30.53
C MET A 298 -11.55 2.73 29.86
N GLU A 299 -10.31 2.89 30.34
CA GLU A 299 -9.37 3.85 29.77
C GLU A 299 -8.90 3.44 28.36
N LEU A 300 -8.57 2.16 28.16
CA LEU A 300 -8.26 1.64 26.84
C LEU A 300 -9.42 1.80 25.86
N ASN A 301 -10.66 1.56 26.30
CA ASN A 301 -11.84 1.77 25.47
C ASN A 301 -12.06 3.24 25.12
N ARG A 302 -11.79 4.18 26.04
CA ARG A 302 -11.81 5.62 25.72
C ARG A 302 -10.78 5.98 24.67
N ARG A 303 -9.54 5.51 24.83
CA ARG A 303 -8.47 5.76 23.84
C ARG A 303 -8.81 5.16 22.48
N LEU A 304 -9.37 3.95 22.44
CA LEU A 304 -9.84 3.33 21.20
C LEU A 304 -10.98 4.12 20.54
N ALA A 305 -11.91 4.66 21.33
CA ALA A 305 -12.98 5.50 20.82
C ALA A 305 -12.43 6.82 20.22
N ALA A 306 -11.48 7.46 20.90
CA ALA A 306 -10.80 8.66 20.39
C ALA A 306 -10.07 8.37 19.06
N PHE A 307 -9.25 7.31 19.00
CA PHE A 307 -8.56 6.94 17.76
C PHE A 307 -9.52 6.60 16.61
N ARG A 308 -10.67 5.98 16.90
CA ARG A 308 -11.70 5.74 15.87
C ARG A 308 -12.28 7.04 15.34
N GLN A 309 -12.49 8.03 16.20
CA GLN A 309 -12.98 9.34 15.79
C GLN A 309 -11.93 10.07 14.94
N ASP A 310 -10.66 10.05 15.36
CA ASP A 310 -9.56 10.64 14.58
C ASP A 310 -9.43 10.00 13.19
N LEU A 311 -9.58 8.67 13.10
CA LEU A 311 -9.57 7.94 11.82
C LEU A 311 -10.71 8.38 10.89
N VAL A 312 -11.92 8.61 11.44
CA VAL A 312 -13.05 9.12 10.65
C VAL A 312 -12.76 10.54 10.14
N THR A 313 -12.23 11.42 10.98
CA THR A 313 -11.89 12.79 10.58
C THR A 313 -10.82 12.82 9.49
N VAL A 314 -9.75 12.02 9.64
CA VAL A 314 -8.71 11.90 8.60
C VAL A 314 -9.26 11.33 7.30
N GLN A 315 -10.20 10.38 7.38
CA GLN A 315 -10.86 9.82 6.20
C GLN A 315 -11.71 10.88 5.47
N GLU A 316 -12.47 11.69 6.20
CA GLU A 316 -13.26 12.79 5.64
C GLU A 316 -12.36 13.85 4.97
N GLU A 317 -11.24 14.21 5.58
CA GLU A 317 -10.24 15.11 4.98
C GLU A 317 -9.65 14.53 3.69
N LEU A 318 -9.32 13.24 3.68
CA LEU A 318 -8.80 12.55 2.50
C LEU A 318 -9.83 12.53 1.36
N ASP A 319 -11.11 12.30 1.67
CA ASP A 319 -12.20 12.29 0.70
C ASP A 319 -12.43 13.70 0.11
N MET A 320 -12.34 14.75 0.94
CA MET A 320 -12.39 16.14 0.47
C MET A 320 -11.23 16.46 -0.47
N LYS A 321 -9.99 16.10 -0.11
CA LYS A 321 -8.82 16.33 -0.97
C LYS A 321 -8.87 15.53 -2.27
N THR A 322 -9.42 14.33 -2.22
CA THR A 322 -9.65 13.52 -3.42
C THR A 322 -10.67 14.19 -4.35
N CYS A 323 -11.75 14.77 -3.81
CA CYS A 323 -12.71 15.57 -4.56
C CYS A 323 -12.07 16.81 -5.19
N GLU A 324 -11.27 17.58 -4.44
CA GLU A 324 -10.54 18.76 -4.94
C GLU A 324 -9.64 18.40 -6.13
N VAL A 325 -8.86 17.33 -6.03
CA VAL A 325 -7.99 16.84 -7.11
C VAL A 325 -8.79 16.46 -8.36
N CYS A 326 -9.96 15.82 -8.18
CA CYS A 326 -10.85 15.48 -9.29
C CYS A 326 -11.36 16.74 -10.03
N ILE A 327 -11.74 17.77 -9.27
CA ILE A 327 -12.17 19.07 -9.84
C ILE A 327 -11.02 19.71 -10.62
N PHE A 328 -9.80 19.78 -10.04
CA PHE A 328 -8.63 20.35 -10.72
C PHE A 328 -8.26 19.58 -12.00
N LYS A 329 -8.29 18.25 -11.95
CA LYS A 329 -8.04 17.39 -13.12
C LYS A 329 -9.01 17.68 -14.26
N ASN A 330 -10.29 17.86 -13.94
CA ASN A 330 -11.31 18.19 -14.94
C ASN A 330 -11.13 19.60 -15.51
N LYS A 331 -10.86 20.60 -14.66
CA LYS A 331 -10.54 21.98 -15.11
C LYS A 331 -9.34 22.01 -16.05
N TYR A 332 -8.26 21.34 -15.68
CA TYR A 332 -7.06 21.24 -16.51
C TYR A 332 -7.36 20.54 -17.85
N LYS A 333 -8.16 19.47 -17.84
CA LYS A 333 -8.57 18.77 -19.06
C LYS A 333 -9.42 19.66 -19.98
N THR A 334 -10.31 20.48 -19.45
CA THR A 334 -11.10 21.44 -20.24
C THR A 334 -10.21 22.54 -20.81
N GLU A 335 -9.32 23.13 -20.01
CA GLU A 335 -8.37 24.15 -20.48
C GLU A 335 -7.44 23.61 -21.57
N LEU A 336 -6.97 22.37 -21.43
CA LEU A 336 -6.14 21.72 -22.45
C LEU A 336 -6.89 21.56 -23.78
N LYS A 337 -8.19 21.22 -23.74
CA LYS A 337 -9.02 21.13 -24.96
C LYS A 337 -9.20 22.50 -25.60
N SER A 338 -9.56 23.52 -24.82
CA SER A 338 -9.71 24.90 -25.30
C SER A 338 -8.41 25.43 -25.90
N ARG A 339 -7.25 25.15 -25.26
CA ARG A 339 -5.93 25.53 -25.78
C ARG A 339 -5.59 24.84 -27.10
N LYS A 340 -5.92 23.55 -27.24
CA LYS A 340 -5.75 22.84 -28.52
C LYS A 340 -6.62 23.43 -29.62
N GLN A 341 -7.87 23.78 -29.32
CA GLN A 341 -8.76 24.43 -30.27
C GLN A 341 -8.23 25.82 -30.70
N ALA A 342 -7.84 26.65 -29.74
CA ALA A 342 -7.24 27.96 -30.05
C ALA A 342 -5.95 27.83 -30.87
N GLN A 343 -5.15 26.78 -30.64
CA GLN A 343 -3.96 26.48 -31.43
C GLN A 343 -4.33 26.13 -32.88
N THR A 344 -5.35 25.31 -33.11
CA THR A 344 -5.83 24.98 -34.47
C THR A 344 -6.41 26.20 -35.19
N GLU A 345 -7.15 27.06 -34.48
CA GLU A 345 -7.66 28.32 -35.03
C GLU A 345 -6.52 29.26 -35.42
N THR A 346 -5.51 29.40 -34.55
CA THR A 346 -4.31 30.20 -34.83
C THR A 346 -3.54 29.67 -36.04
N GLN A 347 -3.43 28.35 -36.19
CA GLN A 347 -2.79 27.73 -37.37
C GLN A 347 -3.59 28.00 -38.66
N SER A 348 -4.92 27.93 -38.61
CA SER A 348 -5.79 28.25 -39.74
C SER A 348 -5.67 29.73 -40.16
N VAL A 349 -5.67 30.66 -39.20
CA VAL A 349 -5.51 32.09 -39.47
C VAL A 349 -4.13 32.36 -40.08
N ARG A 350 -3.07 31.71 -39.58
CA ARG A 350 -1.73 31.84 -40.15
C ARG A 350 -1.69 31.39 -41.61
N ALA A 351 -2.26 30.23 -41.94
CA ALA A 351 -2.33 29.76 -43.32
C ALA A 351 -3.12 30.72 -44.23
N HIS A 352 -4.15 31.38 -43.70
CA HIS A 352 -4.89 32.40 -44.46
C HIS A 352 -4.06 33.66 -44.71
N ILE A 353 -3.30 34.12 -43.72
CA ILE A 353 -2.36 35.26 -43.88
C ILE A 353 -1.31 34.91 -44.95
N GLU A 354 -0.71 33.74 -44.89
CA GLU A 354 0.26 33.27 -45.90
C GLU A 354 -0.35 33.28 -47.32
N GLY A 355 -1.60 32.81 -47.47
CA GLY A 355 -2.32 32.87 -48.75
C GLY A 355 -2.62 34.31 -49.23
N LEU A 356 -2.92 35.24 -48.32
CA LEU A 356 -3.11 36.66 -48.67
C LEU A 356 -1.79 37.34 -49.05
N GLU A 357 -0.69 36.99 -48.40
CA GLU A 357 0.65 37.47 -48.77
C GLU A 357 1.04 37.00 -50.18
N GLU A 358 0.77 35.74 -50.55
CA GLU A 358 0.97 35.23 -51.91
C GLU A 358 0.12 35.98 -52.95
N GLN A 359 -1.15 36.27 -52.61
CA GLN A 359 -2.02 37.07 -53.47
C GLN A 359 -1.50 38.50 -53.65
N LEU A 360 -1.04 39.14 -52.57
CA LEU A 360 -0.45 40.48 -52.60
C LEU A 360 0.79 40.52 -53.51
N ILE A 361 1.70 39.55 -53.36
CA ILE A 361 2.88 39.41 -54.22
C ILE A 361 2.47 39.25 -55.69
N THR A 362 1.46 38.44 -55.97
CA THR A 362 0.97 38.21 -57.33
C THR A 362 0.39 39.49 -57.94
N VAL A 363 -0.46 40.21 -57.21
CA VAL A 363 -1.04 41.49 -57.64
C VAL A 363 0.04 42.54 -57.87
N GLN A 364 1.01 42.63 -56.96
CA GLN A 364 2.13 43.56 -57.09
C GLN A 364 2.95 43.26 -58.35
N ARG A 365 3.29 41.99 -58.60
CA ARG A 365 3.99 41.57 -59.83
C ARG A 365 3.19 41.93 -61.09
N ASN A 366 1.88 41.73 -61.10
CA ASN A 366 1.04 42.07 -62.25
C ASN A 366 0.97 43.60 -62.46
N THR A 367 0.98 44.37 -61.37
CA THR A 367 0.99 45.84 -61.42
C THR A 367 2.32 46.34 -61.98
N ASP A 368 3.45 45.79 -61.53
CA ASP A 368 4.78 46.11 -62.05
C ASP A 368 4.89 45.81 -63.55
N GLN A 369 4.34 44.66 -63.99
CA GLN A 369 4.28 44.31 -65.42
C GLN A 369 3.46 45.32 -66.24
N LEU A 370 2.29 45.73 -65.75
CA LEU A 370 1.45 46.72 -66.42
C LEU A 370 2.13 48.10 -66.47
N ILE A 371 2.87 48.49 -65.42
CA ILE A 371 3.66 49.72 -65.41
C ILE A 371 4.75 49.65 -66.49
N GLU A 372 5.49 48.55 -66.58
CA GLU A 372 6.53 48.37 -67.59
C GLU A 372 5.98 48.41 -69.03
N GLU A 373 4.80 47.80 -69.25
CA GLU A 373 4.08 47.85 -70.53
C GLU A 373 3.66 49.27 -70.87
N TRP A 374 3.02 49.97 -69.94
CA TRP A 374 2.58 51.35 -70.14
C TRP A 374 3.75 52.30 -70.40
N ASP A 375 4.86 52.14 -69.67
CA ASP A 375 6.08 52.92 -69.90
C ASP A 375 6.71 52.63 -71.26
N ARG A 376 6.61 51.38 -71.76
CA ARG A 376 7.08 51.01 -73.10
C ARG A 376 6.24 51.70 -74.18
N GLU A 377 4.92 51.63 -74.08
CA GLU A 377 4.00 52.30 -75.00
C GLU A 377 4.19 53.81 -74.97
N ARG A 378 4.30 54.40 -73.78
CA ARG A 378 4.57 55.83 -73.62
C ARG A 378 5.88 56.24 -74.26
N ARG A 379 6.97 55.47 -74.08
CA ARG A 379 8.26 55.74 -74.75
C ARG A 379 8.14 55.67 -76.27
N GLN A 380 7.39 54.70 -76.79
CA GLN A 380 7.15 54.57 -78.22
C GLN A 380 6.40 55.79 -78.78
N ILE A 381 5.30 56.19 -78.12
CA ILE A 381 4.51 57.38 -78.52
C ILE A 381 5.37 58.65 -78.48
N ILE A 382 6.21 58.82 -77.45
CA ILE A 382 7.13 59.97 -77.36
C ILE A 382 8.10 59.97 -78.55
N ALA A 383 8.71 58.83 -78.89
CA ALA A 383 9.62 58.74 -80.03
C ALA A 383 8.92 59.02 -81.38
N GLU A 384 7.68 58.54 -81.55
CA GLU A 384 6.86 58.83 -82.74
C GLU A 384 6.50 60.33 -82.82
N LEU A 385 6.15 60.96 -81.69
CA LEU A 385 5.90 62.41 -81.63
C LEU A 385 7.15 63.22 -81.97
N GLU A 386 8.33 62.83 -81.47
CA GLU A 386 9.60 63.47 -81.80
C GLU A 386 9.94 63.32 -83.30
N ASP A 387 9.65 62.17 -83.91
CA ASP A 387 9.82 61.96 -85.35
C ASP A 387 8.88 62.83 -86.18
N ILE A 388 7.60 62.89 -85.81
CA ILE A 388 6.60 63.77 -86.45
C ILE A 388 7.02 65.24 -86.30
N GLN A 389 7.49 65.65 -85.12
CA GLN A 389 7.94 67.02 -84.88
C GLN A 389 9.16 67.38 -85.74
N ARG A 390 10.11 66.44 -85.91
CA ARG A 390 11.25 66.62 -86.84
C ARG A 390 10.79 66.79 -88.28
N LYS A 391 9.89 65.93 -88.76
CA LYS A 391 9.31 66.04 -90.11
C LYS A 391 8.57 67.36 -90.32
N LEU A 392 7.80 67.80 -89.32
CA LEU A 392 7.09 69.07 -89.37
C LEU A 392 8.05 70.26 -89.49
N ASN A 393 9.17 70.24 -88.77
CA ASN A 393 10.18 71.31 -88.86
C ASN A 393 10.84 71.34 -90.24
N ILE A 394 11.21 70.18 -90.80
CA ILE A 394 11.75 70.11 -92.18
C ILE A 394 10.76 70.70 -93.19
N ILE A 395 9.47 70.32 -93.11
CA ILE A 395 8.43 70.86 -94.00
C ILE A 395 8.26 72.37 -93.82
N LYS A 396 8.38 72.89 -92.59
CA LYS A 396 8.34 74.34 -92.34
C LYS A 396 9.54 75.05 -92.97
N ASP A 397 10.75 74.51 -92.80
CA ASP A 397 11.97 75.08 -93.39
C ASP A 397 11.90 75.08 -94.92
N GLU A 398 11.41 73.98 -95.53
CA GLU A 398 11.15 73.88 -96.98
C GLU A 398 10.11 74.90 -97.45
N LYS A 399 9.01 75.05 -96.70
CA LYS A 399 7.98 76.05 -96.99
C LYS A 399 8.55 77.47 -96.95
N ASP A 400 9.34 77.81 -95.94
CA ASP A 400 9.92 79.14 -95.78
C ASP A 400 10.97 79.43 -96.86
N ALA A 401 11.73 78.42 -97.29
CA ALA A 401 12.62 78.51 -98.46
C ALA A 401 11.83 78.77 -99.74
N LEU A 402 10.72 78.06 -99.97
CA LEU A 402 9.84 78.28 -101.12
C LEU A 402 9.21 79.69 -101.11
N ILE A 403 8.77 80.19 -99.95
CA ILE A 403 8.26 81.57 -99.81
C ILE A 403 9.35 82.58 -100.19
N SER A 404 10.59 82.37 -99.75
CA SER A 404 11.72 83.23 -100.08
C SER A 404 12.02 83.25 -101.59
N ILE A 405 11.96 82.08 -102.25
CA ILE A 405 12.09 81.97 -103.72
C ILE A 405 10.95 82.69 -104.43
N ILE A 406 9.70 82.52 -103.98
CA ILE A 406 8.54 83.23 -104.54
C ILE A 406 8.72 84.75 -104.44
N HIS A 407 9.21 85.25 -103.30
CA HIS A 407 9.51 86.68 -103.14
C HIS A 407 10.58 87.16 -104.14
N LEU A 408 11.68 86.41 -104.31
CA LEU A 408 12.73 86.76 -105.26
C LEU A 408 12.21 86.78 -106.71
N ILE A 409 11.46 85.76 -107.12
CA ILE A 409 10.84 85.71 -108.45
C ILE A 409 9.90 86.90 -108.65
N ASN A 410 9.08 87.26 -107.66
CA ASN A 410 8.19 88.42 -107.77
C ASN A 410 8.96 89.75 -107.89
N GLU A 411 10.12 89.88 -107.24
CA GLU A 411 10.99 91.05 -107.37
C GLU A 411 11.59 91.13 -108.78
N GLU A 412 12.16 90.04 -109.30
CA GLU A 412 12.66 89.95 -110.68
C GLU A 412 11.55 90.21 -111.70
N LEU A 413 10.33 89.72 -111.44
CA LEU A 413 9.17 89.93 -112.30
C LEU A 413 8.74 91.41 -112.28
N SER A 414 8.78 92.07 -111.13
CA SER A 414 8.52 93.51 -111.03
C SER A 414 9.59 94.35 -111.73
N GLU A 415 10.87 93.99 -111.62
CA GLU A 415 11.96 94.65 -112.33
C GLU A 415 11.81 94.51 -113.85
N THR A 416 11.52 93.29 -114.33
CA THR A 416 11.29 93.04 -115.76
C THR A 416 10.04 93.76 -116.27
N GLU A 417 8.97 93.85 -115.47
CA GLU A 417 7.80 94.68 -115.78
C GLU A 417 8.19 96.17 -115.90
N ASN A 418 8.97 96.70 -114.97
CA ASN A 418 9.46 98.09 -115.01
C ASN A 418 10.33 98.37 -116.23
N ILE A 419 11.26 97.46 -116.57
CA ILE A 419 12.10 97.56 -117.78
C ILE A 419 11.24 97.50 -119.03
N ASN A 420 10.27 96.59 -119.08
CA ASN A 420 9.35 96.47 -120.21
C ASN A 420 8.53 97.76 -120.40
N ASP A 421 8.07 98.37 -119.32
CA ASP A 421 7.33 99.63 -119.39
C ASP A 421 8.23 100.83 -119.78
N ALA A 422 9.49 100.84 -119.34
CA ALA A 422 10.49 101.81 -119.80
C ALA A 422 10.76 101.67 -121.31
N LEU A 423 11.01 100.44 -121.79
CA LEU A 423 11.22 100.14 -123.21
C LEU A 423 9.99 100.49 -124.06
N LYS A 424 8.77 100.21 -123.58
CA LYS A 424 7.54 100.66 -124.26
C LYS A 424 7.45 102.17 -124.37
N SER A 425 7.87 102.89 -123.33
CA SER A 425 7.86 104.35 -123.29
C SER A 425 8.90 104.95 -124.24
N GLU A 426 10.09 104.38 -124.29
CA GLU A 426 11.16 104.77 -125.23
C GLU A 426 10.78 104.44 -126.68
N LEU A 427 10.20 103.27 -126.94
CA LEU A 427 9.69 102.91 -128.26
C LEU A 427 8.60 103.90 -128.73
N LYS A 428 7.77 104.39 -127.80
CA LYS A 428 6.77 105.41 -128.10
C LYS A 428 7.42 106.75 -128.43
N ALA A 429 8.42 107.18 -127.65
CA ALA A 429 9.19 108.40 -127.93
C ALA A 429 9.89 108.35 -129.30
N MET A 430 10.55 107.24 -129.62
CA MET A 430 11.18 107.01 -130.93
C MET A 430 10.17 107.07 -132.08
N LYS A 431 8.96 106.51 -131.90
CA LYS A 431 7.88 106.63 -132.89
C LYS A 431 7.40 108.07 -133.04
N ASP A 432 7.24 108.81 -131.94
CA ASP A 432 6.81 110.21 -131.97
C ASP A 432 7.87 111.11 -132.63
N ASP A 433 9.17 110.86 -132.38
CA ASP A 433 10.30 111.53 -133.04
C ASP A 433 10.37 111.22 -134.54
N GLN A 434 10.16 109.95 -134.92
CA GLN A 434 10.10 109.54 -136.31
C GLN A 434 8.94 110.24 -137.05
N VAL A 435 7.79 110.41 -136.39
CA VAL A 435 6.67 111.19 -136.92
C VAL A 435 7.02 112.68 -137.05
N MET A 436 7.72 113.27 -136.08
CA MET A 436 8.18 114.67 -136.13
C MET A 436 9.17 114.92 -137.27
N LEU A 437 10.16 114.02 -137.46
CA LEU A 437 11.17 114.12 -138.50
C LEU A 437 10.58 114.12 -139.91
N VAL A 438 9.50 113.37 -140.14
CA VAL A 438 8.85 113.38 -141.47
C VAL A 438 7.87 114.54 -141.64
N ARG A 439 7.36 115.13 -140.54
CA ARG A 439 6.40 116.25 -140.60
C ARG A 439 7.05 117.62 -140.88
N TYR A 440 8.34 117.80 -140.60
CA TYR A 440 9.06 119.05 -140.84
C TYR A 440 10.41 118.80 -141.57
N PRO A 441 10.39 118.60 -142.90
CA PRO A 441 11.59 118.27 -143.68
C PRO A 441 12.63 119.39 -143.74
N ASP A 442 12.23 120.64 -143.49
CA ASP A 442 13.08 121.84 -143.60
C ASP A 442 13.97 122.08 -142.36
N LEU A 443 13.90 121.22 -141.34
CA LEU A 443 14.76 121.23 -140.14
C LEU A 443 16.00 120.33 -140.27
N ASN A 444 16.25 119.75 -141.45
CA ASN A 444 17.46 119.00 -141.74
C ASN A 444 18.51 119.88 -142.43
N ASP A 445 19.66 120.07 -141.77
CA ASP A 445 20.91 120.43 -142.46
C ASP A 445 21.29 119.31 -143.44
N PRO A 446 22.04 119.58 -144.53
CA PRO A 446 22.38 118.54 -145.50
C PRO A 446 23.33 117.52 -144.86
N VAL A 447 22.75 116.44 -144.34
CA VAL A 447 23.48 115.25 -143.89
C VAL A 447 23.88 114.46 -145.12
N GLU A 448 25.18 114.36 -145.33
CA GLU A 448 25.81 113.41 -146.24
C GLU A 448 25.22 112.01 -145.97
N CYS A 449 24.44 111.48 -146.91
CA CYS A 449 23.99 110.09 -146.82
C CYS A 449 25.23 109.19 -146.88
N GLU A 450 25.69 108.71 -145.73
CA GLU A 450 26.59 107.58 -145.61
C GLU A 450 25.88 106.35 -146.18
N LEU A 451 26.23 105.98 -147.41
CA LEU A 451 25.83 104.73 -148.03
C LEU A 451 26.49 103.58 -147.25
N THR A 452 25.68 102.73 -146.61
CA THR A 452 26.12 101.58 -145.81
C THR A 452 26.74 100.45 -146.67
N GLY A 453 26.73 100.60 -147.99
CA GLY A 453 27.40 99.70 -148.94
C GLY A 453 26.67 98.38 -149.20
N MET A 454 25.46 98.20 -148.64
CA MET A 454 24.59 97.05 -148.88
C MET A 454 23.30 97.50 -149.58
N PRO A 455 23.17 97.29 -150.91
CA PRO A 455 22.10 97.87 -151.72
C PRO A 455 20.69 97.57 -151.18
N ASP A 456 20.46 96.37 -150.67
CA ASP A 456 19.13 95.94 -150.24
C ASP A 456 18.65 96.70 -148.99
N VAL A 457 19.55 96.99 -148.04
CA VAL A 457 19.23 97.73 -146.81
C VAL A 457 19.01 99.22 -147.09
N ASP A 458 19.84 99.80 -147.96
CA ASP A 458 19.71 101.21 -148.35
C ASP A 458 18.42 101.44 -149.17
N VAL A 459 18.04 100.49 -150.04
CA VAL A 459 16.77 100.51 -150.78
C VAL A 459 15.57 100.32 -149.86
N GLU A 460 15.63 99.39 -148.89
CA GLU A 460 14.53 99.17 -147.94
C GLU A 460 14.32 100.37 -147.02
N THR A 461 15.40 101.03 -146.60
CA THR A 461 15.36 102.28 -145.82
C THR A 461 14.72 103.41 -146.63
N GLN A 462 15.06 103.52 -147.93
CA GLN A 462 14.47 104.51 -148.82
C GLN A 462 13.01 104.20 -149.19
N ILE A 463 12.64 102.92 -149.33
CA ILE A 463 11.26 102.48 -149.54
C ILE A 463 10.41 102.81 -148.30
N ASN A 464 10.90 102.50 -147.09
CA ASN A 464 10.21 102.84 -145.85
C ASN A 464 10.05 104.36 -145.69
N ALA A 465 11.10 105.15 -145.95
CA ALA A 465 11.00 106.61 -145.93
C ALA A 465 9.99 107.14 -146.97
N ASN A 466 9.96 106.57 -148.18
CA ASN A 466 8.98 106.91 -149.21
C ASN A 466 7.55 106.48 -148.82
N GLN A 467 7.37 105.33 -148.17
CA GLN A 467 6.06 104.88 -147.68
C GLN A 467 5.52 105.81 -146.59
N ILE A 468 6.35 106.25 -145.64
CA ILE A 468 5.95 107.24 -144.63
C ILE A 468 5.64 108.59 -145.29
N ARG A 469 6.43 109.00 -146.30
CA ARG A 469 6.17 110.23 -147.08
C ARG A 469 4.86 110.16 -147.85
N ILE A 470 4.54 109.00 -148.44
CA ILE A 470 3.25 108.77 -149.11
C ILE A 470 2.11 108.88 -148.10
N GLN A 471 2.21 108.22 -146.94
CA GLN A 471 1.18 108.29 -145.89
C GLN A 471 0.96 109.72 -145.37
N LEU A 472 2.04 110.49 -145.16
CA LEU A 472 1.92 111.88 -144.73
C LEU A 472 1.38 112.80 -145.83
N LEU A 473 1.77 112.58 -147.10
CA LEU A 473 1.18 113.29 -148.24
C LEU A 473 -0.29 112.91 -148.43
N GLU A 474 -0.69 111.67 -148.12
CA GLU A 474 -2.09 111.23 -148.13
C GLU A 474 -2.88 111.87 -146.98
N GLU A 475 -2.32 111.95 -145.77
CA GLU A 475 -2.93 112.66 -144.65
C GLU A 475 -3.02 114.17 -144.92
N GLU A 476 -2.00 114.76 -145.53
CA GLU A 476 -1.97 116.18 -145.88
C GLU A 476 -2.90 116.49 -147.07
N ASN A 477 -3.01 115.61 -148.07
CA ASN A 477 -4.04 115.67 -149.10
C ASN A 477 -5.44 115.48 -148.54
N MET A 478 -5.64 114.61 -147.53
CA MET A 478 -6.91 114.52 -146.81
C MET A 478 -7.21 115.78 -146.00
N ARG A 479 -6.19 116.42 -145.43
CA ARG A 479 -6.33 117.68 -144.68
C ARG A 479 -6.59 118.87 -145.62
N LEU A 480 -5.89 118.97 -146.74
CA LEU A 480 -6.13 119.93 -147.82
C LEU A 480 -7.49 119.70 -148.45
N GLY A 481 -7.89 118.44 -148.68
CA GLY A 481 -9.23 118.05 -149.11
C GLY A 481 -10.30 118.56 -148.15
N ARG A 482 -10.15 118.31 -146.83
CA ARG A 482 -11.04 118.86 -145.79
C ARG A 482 -11.05 120.40 -145.75
N THR A 483 -9.93 121.05 -146.06
CA THR A 483 -9.81 122.53 -146.08
C THR A 483 -10.40 123.14 -147.35
N LEU A 484 -10.25 122.48 -148.50
CA LEU A 484 -10.92 122.81 -149.76
C LEU A 484 -12.44 122.59 -149.67
N GLU A 485 -12.90 121.55 -148.99
CA GLU A 485 -14.31 121.34 -148.66
C GLU A 485 -14.84 122.52 -147.83
N LYS A 486 -14.06 122.99 -146.83
CA LYS A 486 -14.36 124.20 -146.04
C LYS A 486 -14.36 125.48 -146.89
N TYR A 487 -13.40 125.69 -147.79
CA TYR A 487 -13.39 126.85 -148.69
C TYR A 487 -14.52 126.80 -149.73
N LYS A 488 -14.88 125.62 -150.24
CA LYS A 488 -16.09 125.43 -151.07
C LYS A 488 -17.35 125.74 -150.28
N LYS A 489 -17.40 125.43 -148.98
CA LYS A 489 -18.51 125.78 -148.08
C LYS A 489 -18.55 127.29 -147.77
N MET A 490 -17.42 127.94 -147.51
CA MET A 490 -17.36 129.40 -147.33
C MET A 490 -17.63 130.20 -148.61
N ARG A 491 -17.25 129.67 -149.79
CA ARG A 491 -17.62 130.26 -151.09
C ARG A 491 -19.11 130.10 -151.41
N ARG A 492 -19.78 129.09 -150.83
CA ARG A 492 -21.26 128.98 -150.82
C ARG A 492 -21.92 129.93 -149.81
N GLU A 493 -21.15 130.60 -148.95
CA GLU A 493 -21.64 131.55 -147.94
C GLU A 493 -21.28 133.03 -148.27
N THR A 494 -20.61 133.31 -149.41
CA THR A 494 -20.19 134.67 -149.85
C THR A 494 -20.69 135.08 -151.25
N SER A 495 -21.69 134.37 -151.79
CA SER A 495 -22.46 134.84 -152.95
C SER A 495 -23.94 134.57 -152.71
N VAL A 496 -24.47 135.34 -151.77
CA VAL A 496 -25.80 135.96 -151.81
C VAL A 496 -25.65 137.30 -152.50
#